data_AF-A0A916I4G5-F1
#
_entry.id   AF-A0A916I4G5-F1
#
_cell.length_a   1.000
_cell.length_b   1.000
_cell.length_c   1.000
_cell.angle_alpha   90.00
_cell.angle_beta   90.00
_cell.angle_gamma   90.00
#
_symmetry.space_group_name_H-M   'P 1'
#
loop_
_entity.id
_entity.type
_entity.pdbx_description
1 polymer ?
#
loop_
_entity_poly.entity_id
_entity_poly.type
_entity_poly.pdbx_seq_one_letter_code
_entity_poly.pdbx_strand_id
1 'polypeptide(L)'
;MTIFNLTLQETYFKQGFFNVIVDFDRFVRAEEGPIRLRLGRNGREIQGSINRHANNNGTARIMGGADLRNWFQSQFEPLDTVAVDLSTKDIIILDKATTTA
;
A
#
# COMPACT_ATOMS: atom_id res chain seq x y z
N MET A 1 -16.74 1.35 0.64
CA MET A 1 -15.67 1.17 -0.36
C MET A 1 -14.39 0.84 0.39
N THR A 2 -13.67 -0.23 0.02
CA THR A 2 -12.43 -0.69 0.68
C THR A 2 -11.16 -0.27 -0.07
N ILE A 3 -11.33 0.50 -1.15
CA ILE A 3 -10.27 1.00 -2.00
C ILE A 3 -10.09 2.49 -1.74
N PHE A 4 -8.86 2.93 -1.54
CA PHE A 4 -8.51 4.34 -1.48
C PHE A 4 -7.36 4.68 -2.44
N ASN A 5 -7.28 5.97 -2.77
CA ASN A 5 -6.23 6.52 -3.62
C ASN A 5 -5.10 7.07 -2.75
N LEU A 6 -3.92 6.48 -2.88
CA LEU A 6 -2.71 6.89 -2.20
C LEU A 6 -1.84 7.73 -3.15
N THR A 7 -1.55 8.97 -2.78
CA THR A 7 -0.53 9.77 -3.44
C THR A 7 0.87 9.28 -3.04
N LEU A 8 1.69 8.91 -4.01
CA LEU A 8 3.07 8.47 -3.84
C LEU A 8 3.99 9.65 -3.53
N GLN A 9 3.88 10.15 -2.30
CA GLN A 9 4.83 11.12 -1.75
C GLN A 9 6.26 10.59 -1.86
N GLU A 10 7.22 11.51 -1.94
CA GLU A 10 8.63 11.20 -2.21
C GLU A 10 9.18 10.07 -1.31
N THR A 11 8.86 10.11 -0.01
CA THR A 11 9.30 9.08 0.95
C THR A 11 8.73 7.70 0.63
N TYR A 12 7.44 7.60 0.30
CA TYR A 12 6.79 6.33 -0.03
C TYR A 12 7.37 5.77 -1.33
N PHE A 13 7.51 6.63 -2.33
CA PHE A 13 8.06 6.31 -3.65
C PHE A 13 9.51 5.82 -3.56
N LYS A 14 10.34 6.47 -2.73
CA LYS A 14 11.77 6.13 -2.60
C LYS A 14 12.07 5.00 -1.63
N GLN A 15 11.20 4.73 -0.66
CA GLN A 15 11.48 3.74 0.39
C GLN A 15 10.64 2.46 0.28
N GLY A 16 9.56 2.45 -0.50
CA GLY A 16 8.74 1.25 -0.70
C GLY A 16 7.91 0.89 0.53
N PHE A 17 7.23 1.89 1.08
CA PHE A 17 6.21 1.70 2.11
C PHE A 17 5.10 2.75 1.93
N PHE A 18 3.98 2.57 2.60
CA PHE A 18 2.97 3.62 2.69
C PHE A 18 2.19 3.56 4.00
N ASN A 19 1.55 4.67 4.36
CA ASN A 19 0.62 4.72 5.48
C ASN A 19 -0.81 4.52 4.98
N VAL A 20 -1.59 3.74 5.73
CA VAL A 20 -3.02 3.58 5.51
C VAL A 20 -3.74 4.80 6.07
N ILE A 21 -4.71 5.31 5.32
CA ILE A 21 -5.52 6.45 5.78
C ILE A 21 -6.48 5.99 6.88
N VAL A 22 -6.72 6.89 7.86
CA VAL A 22 -7.45 6.59 9.10
C VAL A 22 -8.80 5.89 8.82
N ASP A 23 -9.58 6.40 7.86
CA ASP A 23 -10.91 5.87 7.54
C ASP A 23 -10.91 4.44 7.00
N PHE A 24 -9.75 3.97 6.53
CA PHE A 24 -9.55 2.67 5.90
C PHE A 24 -8.75 1.71 6.78
N ASP A 25 -8.17 2.17 7.89
CA ASP A 25 -7.35 1.33 8.79
C ASP A 25 -8.13 0.14 9.34
N ARG A 26 -9.45 0.30 9.56
CA ARG A 26 -10.38 -0.77 9.98
C ARG A 26 -10.44 -1.98 9.04
N PHE A 27 -10.02 -1.83 7.78
CA PHE A 27 -9.97 -2.94 6.82
C PHE A 27 -8.65 -3.71 6.88
N VAL A 28 -7.65 -3.15 7.56
CA VAL A 28 -6.37 -3.81 7.82
C VAL A 28 -6.48 -4.59 9.12
N ARG A 29 -5.89 -5.79 9.18
CA ARG A 29 -5.87 -6.59 10.40
C ARG A 29 -5.20 -5.85 11.57
N ALA A 30 -5.64 -6.14 12.79
CA ALA A 30 -5.16 -5.46 13.99
C ALA A 30 -3.73 -5.88 14.36
N GLU A 31 -3.31 -7.06 13.93
CA GLU A 31 -2.03 -7.66 14.27
C GLU A 31 -0.90 -7.16 13.38
N GLU A 32 0.24 -6.89 14.04
CA GLU A 32 1.54 -6.71 13.39
C GLU A 32 1.94 -7.93 12.54
N GLY A 33 2.91 -7.73 11.65
CA GLY A 33 3.61 -8.85 11.01
C GLY A 33 3.26 -9.09 9.54
N PRO A 34 3.51 -10.29 8.99
CA PRO A 34 3.69 -10.51 7.56
C PRO A 34 2.40 -10.40 6.76
N ILE A 35 2.39 -9.61 5.69
CA ILE A 35 1.27 -9.50 4.74
C ILE A 35 1.76 -9.76 3.31
N ARG A 36 0.86 -10.13 2.40
CA ARG A 36 1.17 -10.20 0.98
C ARG A 36 0.70 -8.93 0.29
N LEU A 37 1.52 -8.42 -0.63
CA LEU A 37 1.17 -7.30 -1.49
C LEU A 37 1.13 -7.81 -2.92
N ARG A 38 0.01 -7.62 -3.62
CA ARG A 38 -0.10 -7.91 -5.04
C ARG A 38 0.08 -6.64 -5.84
N LEU A 39 1.04 -6.67 -6.78
CA LEU A 39 1.50 -5.50 -7.51
C LEU A 39 0.85 -5.46 -8.91
N GLY A 40 -0.26 -4.75 -9.02
CA GLY A 40 -1.23 -4.82 -10.12
C GLY A 40 -2.28 -5.91 -9.88
N ARG A 41 -3.52 -5.74 -10.37
CA ARG A 41 -4.63 -6.68 -10.09
C ARG A 41 -4.31 -8.15 -10.45
N ASN A 42 -3.53 -8.35 -11.51
CA ASN A 42 -3.08 -9.66 -12.00
C ASN A 42 -1.55 -9.82 -11.93
N GLY A 43 -0.85 -8.99 -11.14
CA GLY A 43 0.60 -9.02 -11.07
C GLY A 43 1.15 -9.95 -9.99
N ARG A 44 2.48 -9.93 -9.83
CA ARG A 44 3.18 -10.76 -8.85
C ARG A 44 2.84 -10.36 -7.41
N GLU A 45 2.94 -11.33 -6.51
CA GLU A 45 2.87 -11.10 -5.06
C GLU A 45 4.28 -10.94 -4.48
N ILE A 46 4.42 -10.03 -3.53
CA ILE A 46 5.62 -9.84 -2.73
C ILE A 46 5.28 -9.96 -1.24
N GLN A 47 6.28 -10.27 -0.43
CA GLN A 47 6.13 -10.25 1.02
C GLN A 47 6.32 -8.83 1.55
N GLY A 48 5.43 -8.43 2.45
CA GLY A 48 5.52 -7.19 3.20
C GLY A 48 5.21 -7.42 4.68
N SER A 49 5.09 -6.33 5.43
CA SER A 49 4.64 -6.37 6.82
C SER A 49 3.76 -5.19 7.19
N ILE A 50 2.90 -5.41 8.18
CA ILE A 50 2.12 -4.37 8.85
C ILE A 50 2.90 -3.91 10.07
N ASN A 51 3.05 -2.60 10.20
CA ASN A 51 3.61 -1.92 11.36
C ASN A 51 2.63 -0.84 11.85
N ARG A 52 2.04 -1.03 13.02
CA ARG A 52 1.12 -0.11 13.70
C ARG A 52 1.81 0.81 14.70
N HIS A 53 3.06 0.53 15.05
CA HIS A 53 3.88 1.38 15.91
C HIS A 53 4.57 2.54 15.17
N ALA A 54 4.56 2.52 13.83
CA ALA A 54 5.26 3.52 13.03
C ALA A 54 4.56 4.89 12.98
N ASN A 55 3.26 4.95 13.29
CA ASN A 55 2.46 6.16 13.31
C ASN A 55 1.89 6.39 14.72
N ASN A 56 1.99 7.63 15.24
CA ASN A 56 1.55 7.97 16.60
C ASN A 56 0.06 7.71 16.86
N ASN A 57 -0.77 7.71 15.82
CA ASN A 57 -2.20 7.44 15.88
C ASN A 57 -2.56 5.94 15.74
N GLY A 58 -1.56 5.06 15.62
CA GLY A 58 -1.76 3.61 15.52
C GLY A 58 -2.21 3.10 14.14
N THR A 59 -2.33 3.97 13.13
CA THR A 59 -2.68 3.52 11.78
C THR A 59 -1.57 2.67 11.18
N ALA A 60 -1.96 1.65 10.43
CA ALA A 60 -1.04 0.74 9.79
C ALA A 60 -0.12 1.46 8.79
N ARG A 61 1.18 1.24 8.94
CA ARG A 61 2.17 1.37 7.89
C ARG A 61 2.38 0.02 7.23
N ILE A 62 2.27 -0.01 5.91
CA ILE A 62 2.52 -1.20 5.11
C ILE A 62 3.92 -1.10 4.52
N MET A 63 4.77 -2.04 4.91
CA MET A 63 6.16 -2.13 4.47
C MET A 63 6.25 -3.14 3.32
N GLY A 64 6.78 -2.73 2.16
CA GLY A 64 7.08 -3.64 1.05
C GLY A 64 8.55 -3.60 0.59
N GLY A 65 9.35 -2.69 1.17
CA GLY A 65 10.79 -2.61 0.99
C GLY A 65 11.23 -2.39 -0.46
N ALA A 66 12.37 -2.96 -0.82
CA ALA A 66 12.99 -2.77 -2.13
C ALA A 66 12.09 -3.22 -3.29
N ASP A 67 11.34 -4.32 -3.13
CA ASP A 67 10.45 -4.80 -4.19
C ASP A 67 9.30 -3.85 -4.47
N LEU A 68 8.69 -3.30 -3.41
CA LEU A 68 7.62 -2.32 -3.57
C LEU A 68 8.15 -0.99 -4.14
N ARG A 69 9.30 -0.52 -3.64
CA ARG A 69 9.98 0.66 -4.19
C ARG A 69 10.26 0.51 -5.68
N ASN A 70 10.88 -0.60 -6.06
CA ASN A 70 11.25 -0.85 -7.46
C ASN A 70 10.00 -0.92 -8.34
N TRP A 71 8.91 -1.50 -7.83
CA TRP A 71 7.64 -1.49 -8.55
C TRP A 71 7.06 -0.08 -8.71
N PHE A 72 7.02 0.72 -7.64
CA PHE A 72 6.59 2.13 -7.73
C PHE A 72 7.37 2.89 -8.79
N GLN A 73 8.70 2.81 -8.74
CA GLN A 73 9.59 3.50 -9.68
C GLN A 73 9.51 2.99 -11.12
N SER A 74 9.01 1.76 -11.33
CA SER A 74 8.83 1.20 -12.67
C SER A 74 7.46 1.52 -13.30
N GLN A 75 6.47 1.90 -12.48
CA GLN A 75 5.07 2.03 -12.92
C GLN A 75 4.51 3.44 -12.80
N PHE A 76 5.14 4.30 -11.99
CA PHE A 76 4.63 5.61 -11.59
C PHE A 76 5.76 6.64 -11.53
N GLU A 77 5.38 7.91 -11.57
CA GLU A 77 6.22 9.06 -11.25
C GLU A 77 5.95 9.53 -9.79
N PRO A 78 6.86 10.31 -9.17
CA PRO A 78 6.59 10.94 -7.89
C PRO A 78 5.28 11.75 -7.93
N LEU A 79 4.49 11.67 -6.85
CA LEU A 79 3.17 12.29 -6.69
C LEU A 79 2.02 11.67 -7.51
N ASP A 80 2.28 10.64 -8.31
CA ASP A 80 1.20 9.84 -8.89
C ASP A 80 0.34 9.16 -7.82
N THR A 81 -0.85 8.70 -8.23
CA THR A 81 -1.79 8.02 -7.36
C THR A 81 -1.85 6.53 -7.66
N VAL A 82 -1.72 5.71 -6.60
CA VAL A 82 -1.94 4.27 -6.63
C VAL A 82 -3.25 3.93 -5.91
N ALA A 83 -4.06 3.07 -6.51
CA ALA A 83 -5.24 2.50 -5.86
C ALA A 83 -4.79 1.39 -4.89
N VAL A 84 -5.20 1.50 -3.64
CA VAL A 84 -4.92 0.52 -2.58
C VAL A 84 -6.22 -0.17 -2.22
N ASP A 85 -6.34 -1.45 -2.54
CA ASP A 85 -7.51 -2.28 -2.25
C ASP A 85 -7.27 -3.15 -1.01
N LEU A 86 -8.09 -2.89 0.01
CA LEU A 86 -8.11 -3.58 1.29
C LEU A 86 -9.31 -4.53 1.44
N SER A 87 -9.86 -5.03 0.34
CA SER A 87 -11.00 -5.96 0.34
C SER A 87 -10.70 -7.29 1.05
N THR A 88 -9.43 -7.65 1.24
CA THR A 88 -9.01 -8.84 1.99
C THR A 88 -8.00 -8.49 3.07
N LYS A 89 -7.96 -9.29 4.15
CA LYS A 89 -7.06 -9.06 5.30
C LYS A 89 -5.64 -9.61 5.11
N ASP A 90 -5.46 -10.54 4.18
CA ASP A 90 -4.20 -11.27 3.99
C ASP A 90 -3.42 -10.79 2.75
N ILE A 91 -4.10 -10.12 1.82
CA ILE A 91 -3.52 -9.58 0.60
C ILE A 91 -4.01 -8.15 0.39
N ILE A 92 -3.08 -7.21 0.27
CA ILE A 92 -3.36 -5.85 -0.20
C ILE A 92 -3.03 -5.82 -1.69
N ILE A 93 -3.96 -5.32 -2.51
CA ILE A 93 -3.74 -5.15 -3.94
C ILE A 93 -3.43 -3.69 -4.20
N LEU A 94 -2.33 -3.44 -4.91
CA LEU A 94 -1.94 -2.12 -5.40
C LEU A 94 -2.17 -2.10 -6.91
N ASP A 95 -2.84 -1.09 -7.43
CA ASP A 95 -3.10 -0.97 -8.87
C ASP A 95 -3.04 0.48 -9.34
N LYS A 96 -2.96 0.70 -10.64
CA LYS A 96 -3.10 2.05 -11.21
C LYS A 96 -4.49 2.59 -10.84
N ALA A 97 -4.55 3.84 -10.40
CA ALA A 97 -5.83 4.49 -10.13
C ALA A 97 -6.66 4.51 -11.41
N THR A 98 -7.91 4.03 -11.35
CA THR A 98 -8.80 4.07 -12.51
C THR A 98 -9.06 5.53 -12.85
N THR A 99 -8.58 6.00 -14.00
CA THR A 99 -9.04 7.26 -14.56
C THR A 99 -10.49 7.05 -14.96
N THR A 100 -11.43 7.59 -14.19
CA THR A 100 -12.80 7.78 -14.68
C THR A 100 -12.69 8.82 -15.80
N ALA A 101 -12.69 8.34 -17.05
CA ALA A 101 -12.87 9.19 -18.22
C ALA A 101 -14.29 9.74 -18.27
#